data_AF-A0A4Q3ESV9-F1
#
_entry.id   AF-A0A4Q3ESV9-F1
#
_cell.length_a   1.000
_cell.length_b   1.000
_cell.length_c   1.000
_cell.angle_alpha   90.00
_cell.angle_beta   90.00
_cell.angle_gamma   90.00
#
_symmetry.space_group_name_H-M   'P 1'
#
loop_
_entity.id
_entity.type
_entity.pdbx_description
1 polymer ?
#
loop_
_entity_poly.entity_id
_entity_poly.type
_entity_poly.pdbx_seq_one_letter_code
_entity_poly.pdbx_strand_id
1 'polypeptide(L)'
;MKAYTIMILMAVAVAVSTLLYINKTKQADDIDRFSNSLLPVTKYLSGGAHISIRTEPSKAELLPWARYTLAPRYLSPLPNHDTTLVIQYTQNSDSALTAFASSQRQLWQVRDSQYTYTLTTTR
;
A
#
# COMPACT_ATOMS: atom_id res chain seq x y z
N MET A 1 1.63 -11.76 -47.11
CA MET A 1 2.18 -10.82 -46.09
C MET A 1 3.63 -10.55 -46.44
N LYS A 2 4.05 -9.28 -46.43
CA LYS A 2 5.42 -8.90 -46.80
C LYS A 2 6.29 -8.87 -45.53
N ALA A 3 7.59 -9.21 -45.65
CA ALA A 3 8.49 -9.35 -44.50
C ALA A 3 8.56 -8.11 -43.59
N TYR A 4 8.38 -6.91 -44.16
CA TYR A 4 8.33 -5.66 -43.38
C TYR A 4 7.16 -5.64 -42.37
N THR A 5 6.02 -6.25 -42.70
CA THR A 5 4.85 -6.25 -41.82
C THR A 5 5.10 -7.13 -40.59
N ILE A 6 5.80 -8.24 -40.79
CA ILE A 6 6.19 -9.16 -39.71
C ILE A 6 7.22 -8.48 -38.79
N MET A 7 8.20 -7.78 -39.35
CA MET A 7 9.20 -7.05 -38.56
C MET A 7 8.59 -5.93 -37.72
N ILE A 8 7.63 -5.17 -38.28
CA ILE A 8 6.92 -4.12 -37.53
C ILE A 8 6.09 -4.72 -36.39
N LEU A 9 5.33 -5.78 -36.65
CA LEU A 9 4.55 -6.46 -35.60
C LEU A 9 5.43 -7.02 -34.48
N MET A 10 6.58 -7.58 -34.84
CA MET A 10 7.55 -8.10 -33.87
C MET A 10 8.16 -6.98 -33.03
N ALA A 11 8.51 -5.84 -33.63
CA ALA A 11 9.00 -4.67 -32.90
C ALA A 11 7.95 -4.11 -31.93
N VAL A 12 6.68 -4.03 -32.33
CA VAL A 12 5.57 -3.60 -31.46
C VAL A 12 5.37 -4.58 -30.31
N ALA A 13 5.41 -5.89 -30.57
CA ALA A 13 5.29 -6.91 -29.52
C ALA A 13 6.41 -6.79 -28.49
N VAL A 14 7.67 -6.63 -28.93
CA VAL A 14 8.82 -6.43 -28.05
C VAL A 14 8.67 -5.15 -27.23
N ALA A 15 8.23 -4.04 -27.84
CA ALA A 15 8.00 -2.78 -27.14
C ALA A 15 6.94 -2.92 -26.04
N VAL A 16 5.79 -3.55 -26.34
CA VAL A 16 4.73 -3.79 -25.37
C VAL A 16 5.20 -4.71 -24.24
N SER A 17 5.87 -5.82 -24.56
CA SER A 17 6.44 -6.72 -23.55
C SER A 17 7.45 -6.03 -22.63
N THR A 18 8.29 -5.17 -23.20
CA THR A 18 9.27 -4.39 -22.41
C THR A 18 8.58 -3.42 -21.46
N LEU A 19 7.54 -2.71 -21.93
CA LEU A 19 6.74 -1.82 -21.10
C LEU A 19 6.03 -2.56 -19.96
N LEU A 20 5.43 -3.72 -20.26
CA LEU A 20 4.79 -4.57 -19.25
C LEU A 20 5.80 -5.07 -18.21
N TYR A 21 7.00 -5.47 -18.65
CA TYR A 21 8.06 -5.93 -17.76
C TYR A 21 8.54 -4.81 -16.82
N ILE A 22 8.80 -3.61 -17.35
CA ILE A 22 9.23 -2.45 -16.55
C ILE A 22 8.17 -2.07 -15.51
N ASN A 23 6.89 -2.08 -15.88
CA ASN A 23 5.82 -1.79 -14.93
C ASN A 23 5.75 -2.85 -13.82
N LYS A 24 5.94 -4.13 -14.16
CA LYS A 24 5.95 -5.22 -13.19
C LYS A 24 7.13 -5.11 -12.21
N THR A 25 8.32 -4.76 -12.68
CA THR A 25 9.49 -4.58 -11.80
C THR A 25 9.32 -3.39 -10.87
N LYS A 26 8.79 -2.25 -11.36
CA LYS A 26 8.49 -1.09 -10.51
C LYS A 26 7.49 -1.42 -9.41
N GLN A 27 6.47 -2.21 -9.72
CA GLN A 27 5.46 -2.63 -8.75
C GLN A 27 6.03 -3.56 -7.66
N ALA A 28 6.99 -4.42 -8.00
CA ALA A 28 7.68 -5.25 -7.01
C ALA A 28 8.49 -4.40 -6.02
N ASP A 29 9.23 -3.40 -6.52
CA ASP A 29 9.99 -2.46 -5.68
C ASP A 29 9.07 -1.65 -4.74
N ASP A 30 7.88 -1.28 -5.22
CA ASP A 30 6.88 -0.56 -4.42
C ASP A 30 6.31 -1.43 -3.29
N ILE A 31 6.04 -2.72 -3.56
CA ILE A 31 5.57 -3.69 -2.54
C ILE A 31 6.66 -3.94 -1.50
N ASP A 32 7.90 -4.14 -1.92
CA ASP A 32 9.02 -4.38 -1.00
C ASP A 32 9.28 -3.17 -0.10
N ARG A 33 9.22 -1.96 -0.67
CA ARG A 33 9.33 -0.72 0.10
C ARG A 33 8.18 -0.58 1.10
N PHE A 34 6.95 -0.79 0.64
CA PHE A 34 5.77 -0.77 1.49
C PHE A 34 5.91 -1.77 2.65
N SER A 35 6.36 -2.98 2.35
CA SER A 35 6.53 -4.05 3.32
C SER A 35 7.56 -3.67 4.38
N ASN A 36 8.72 -3.16 3.95
CA ASN A 36 9.79 -2.72 4.83
C ASN A 36 9.38 -1.54 5.73
N SER A 37 8.62 -0.59 5.20
CA SER A 37 8.07 0.54 5.96
C SER A 37 7.06 0.07 7.01
N LEU A 38 6.27 -0.96 6.70
CA LEU A 38 5.20 -1.43 7.56
C LEU A 38 5.65 -2.47 8.60
N LEU A 39 6.73 -3.22 8.35
CA LEU A 39 7.27 -4.23 9.28
C LEU A 39 7.45 -3.75 10.74
N PRO A 40 7.94 -2.52 11.03
CA PRO A 40 8.08 -2.05 12.41
C PRO A 40 6.77 -1.96 13.19
N VAL A 41 5.62 -1.80 12.51
CA VAL A 41 4.30 -1.72 13.16
C VAL A 41 3.96 -2.99 13.93
N THR A 42 4.58 -4.12 13.55
CA THR A 42 4.43 -5.41 14.22
C THR A 42 4.81 -5.37 15.70
N LYS A 43 5.66 -4.43 16.14
CA LYS A 43 6.04 -4.27 17.55
C LYS A 43 4.92 -3.69 18.42
N TYR A 44 3.98 -2.97 17.81
CA TYR A 44 2.87 -2.30 18.49
C TYR A 44 1.57 -3.12 18.44
N LEU A 45 1.61 -4.28 17.78
CA LEU A 45 0.45 -5.11 17.51
C LEU A 45 0.68 -6.51 18.06
N SER A 46 -0.17 -6.94 18.98
CA SER A 46 -0.18 -8.33 19.46
C SER A 46 -0.46 -9.32 18.32
N GLY A 47 0.00 -10.56 18.47
CA GLY A 47 -0.39 -11.65 17.58
C GLY A 47 -1.90 -11.85 17.63
N GLY A 48 -2.56 -11.91 16.47
CA GLY A 48 -4.03 -12.02 16.39
C GLY A 48 -4.81 -10.73 16.62
N ALA A 49 -4.14 -9.58 16.71
CA ALA A 49 -4.81 -8.28 16.77
C ALA A 49 -5.72 -8.08 15.54
N HIS A 50 -6.96 -7.65 15.78
CA HIS A 50 -7.86 -7.19 14.74
C HIS A 50 -7.62 -5.70 14.49
N ILE A 51 -7.26 -5.36 13.25
CA ILE A 51 -6.87 -4.00 12.89
C ILE A 51 -7.80 -3.52 11.79
N SER A 52 -8.39 -2.35 11.98
CA SER A 52 -9.13 -1.67 10.93
C SER A 52 -8.15 -1.03 9.96
N ILE A 53 -8.31 -1.22 8.64
CA ILE A 53 -7.50 -0.52 7.65
C ILE A 53 -8.33 0.59 6.99
N ARG A 54 -7.76 1.78 6.92
CA ARG A 54 -8.25 2.87 6.07
C ARG A 54 -7.15 3.30 5.11
N THR A 55 -7.42 3.23 3.81
CA THR A 55 -6.49 3.63 2.75
C THR A 55 -7.09 4.68 1.85
N GLU A 56 -6.24 5.32 1.04
CA GLU A 56 -6.68 6.22 -0.04
C GLU A 56 -7.62 5.50 -1.02
N PRO A 57 -8.80 6.08 -1.35
CA PRO A 57 -9.75 5.47 -2.28
C PRO A 57 -9.19 5.24 -3.68
N SER A 58 -8.21 6.06 -4.09
CA SER A 58 -7.56 5.97 -5.41
C SER A 58 -6.54 4.84 -5.53
N LYS A 59 -6.27 4.11 -4.43
CA LYS A 59 -5.22 3.09 -4.33
C LYS A 59 -5.72 1.80 -3.67
N ALA A 60 -6.57 1.09 -4.40
CA ALA A 60 -7.14 -0.18 -3.97
C ALA A 60 -6.09 -1.28 -3.72
N GLU A 61 -4.91 -1.19 -4.35
CA GLU A 61 -3.80 -2.11 -4.19
C GLU A 61 -3.14 -2.09 -2.80
N LEU A 62 -3.33 -1.02 -2.01
CA LEU A 62 -2.72 -0.90 -0.68
C LEU A 62 -3.31 -1.90 0.32
N LEU A 63 -4.60 -2.25 0.18
CA LEU A 63 -5.26 -3.21 1.06
C LEU A 63 -4.67 -4.64 0.94
N PRO A 64 -4.55 -5.24 -0.25
CA PRO A 64 -3.90 -6.54 -0.38
C PRO A 64 -2.41 -6.50 0.00
N TRP A 65 -1.70 -5.40 -0.23
CA TRP A 65 -0.31 -5.26 0.23
C TRP A 65 -0.19 -5.25 1.75
N ALA A 66 -1.05 -4.48 2.43
CA ALA A 66 -1.12 -4.47 3.90
C ALA A 66 -1.44 -5.86 4.46
N ARG A 67 -2.38 -6.58 3.83
CA ARG A 67 -2.74 -7.96 4.19
C ARG A 67 -1.57 -8.92 4.06
N TYR A 68 -0.79 -8.80 2.99
CA TYR A 68 0.38 -9.62 2.76
C TYR A 68 1.47 -9.35 3.81
N THR A 69 1.79 -8.08 4.06
CA THR A 69 2.88 -7.71 4.99
C THR A 69 2.54 -7.98 6.47
N LEU A 70 1.29 -7.79 6.88
CA LEU A 70 0.90 -7.90 8.30
C LEU A 70 0.40 -9.28 8.70
N ALA A 71 0.38 -10.25 7.78
CA ALA A 71 0.07 -11.63 8.11
C ALA A 71 0.97 -12.14 9.27
N PRO A 72 0.43 -12.91 10.24
CA PRO A 72 -0.92 -13.50 10.30
C PRO A 72 -1.99 -12.61 10.97
N ARG A 73 -1.78 -11.29 11.11
CA ARG A 73 -2.76 -10.42 11.78
C ARG A 73 -4.01 -10.21 10.91
N TYR A 74 -5.15 -10.08 11.58
CA TYR A 74 -6.43 -9.92 10.89
C TYR A 74 -6.67 -8.45 10.57
N LEU A 75 -6.77 -8.17 9.26
CA LEU A 75 -7.03 -6.83 8.74
C LEU A 75 -8.43 -6.77 8.17
N SER A 76 -9.27 -5.98 8.80
CA SER A 76 -10.65 -5.75 8.37
C SER A 76 -10.79 -4.34 7.79
N PRO A 77 -11.52 -4.15 6.69
CA PRO A 77 -11.93 -2.82 6.25
C PRO A 77 -13.07 -2.24 7.10
N LEU A 78 -13.64 -3.03 8.02
CA LEU A 78 -14.76 -2.59 8.86
C LEU A 78 -14.26 -1.77 10.06
N PRO A 79 -14.94 -0.65 10.41
CA PRO A 79 -14.46 0.33 11.39
C PRO A 79 -14.57 -0.11 12.87
N ASN A 80 -14.54 -1.41 13.17
CA ASN A 80 -14.98 -1.95 14.46
C ASN A 80 -13.84 -2.48 15.34
N HIS A 81 -12.66 -1.88 15.24
CA HIS A 81 -11.46 -2.36 15.92
C HIS A 81 -10.78 -1.27 16.74
N ASP A 82 -10.22 -1.67 17.89
CA ASP A 82 -9.52 -0.79 18.84
C ASP A 82 -8.25 -0.15 18.25
N THR A 83 -7.73 -0.71 17.16
CA THR A 83 -6.55 -0.20 16.45
C THR A 83 -6.86 -0.03 14.97
N THR A 84 -6.53 1.15 14.43
CA THR A 84 -6.72 1.49 13.02
C THR A 84 -5.36 1.81 12.37
N LEU A 85 -5.08 1.18 11.24
CA LEU A 85 -3.97 1.52 10.37
C LEU A 85 -4.48 2.43 9.25
N VAL A 86 -3.99 3.65 9.22
CA VAL A 86 -4.27 4.65 8.20
C VAL A 86 -3.07 4.72 7.25
N ILE A 87 -3.31 4.58 5.95
CA ILE A 87 -2.31 4.71 4.90
C ILE A 87 -2.75 5.81 3.96
N GLN A 88 -1.97 6.89 3.89
CA GLN A 88 -2.29 8.09 3.13
C GLN A 88 -1.10 8.58 2.31
N TYR A 89 -1.34 9.35 1.26
CA TYR A 89 -0.23 9.95 0.52
C TYR A 89 0.52 10.96 1.38
N THR A 90 1.85 10.95 1.29
CA THR A 90 2.71 11.93 1.98
C THR A 90 2.41 13.37 1.56
N GLN A 91 1.96 13.58 0.32
CA GLN A 91 1.65 14.91 -0.23
C GLN A 91 0.23 15.40 0.12
N ASN A 92 -0.67 14.52 0.60
CA ASN A 92 -2.06 14.89 0.93
C ASN A 92 -2.22 15.18 2.43
N SER A 93 -1.49 16.19 2.93
CA SER A 93 -1.52 16.55 4.36
C SER A 93 -2.91 16.95 4.86
N ASP A 94 -3.78 17.51 4.02
CA ASP A 94 -5.15 17.93 4.37
C ASP A 94 -6.23 16.87 4.11
N SER A 95 -5.85 15.60 3.90
CA SER A 95 -6.83 14.54 3.65
C SER A 95 -7.76 14.29 4.86
N ALA A 96 -8.99 13.85 4.58
CA ALA A 96 -9.91 13.38 5.62
C ALA A 96 -9.33 12.23 6.47
N LEU A 97 -8.39 11.46 5.89
CA LEU A 97 -7.63 10.43 6.60
C LEU A 97 -6.66 11.04 7.62
N THR A 98 -6.02 12.18 7.30
CA THR A 98 -5.16 12.91 8.25
C THR A 98 -5.97 13.47 9.41
N ALA A 99 -7.14 14.05 9.13
CA ALA A 99 -8.03 14.56 10.17
C ALA A 99 -8.51 13.43 11.09
N PHE A 100 -8.85 12.27 10.52
CA PHE A 100 -9.20 11.07 11.28
C PHE A 100 -8.03 10.58 12.14
N ALA A 101 -6.84 10.45 11.55
CA ALA A 101 -5.66 9.97 12.27
C ALA A 101 -5.27 10.92 13.41
N SER A 102 -5.33 12.22 13.18
CA SER A 102 -5.05 13.25 14.19
C SER A 102 -6.10 13.32 15.31
N SER A 103 -7.34 12.89 15.04
CA SER A 103 -8.42 12.84 16.03
C SER A 103 -8.30 11.67 17.01
N GLN A 104 -7.44 10.70 16.71
CA GLN A 104 -7.24 9.48 17.50
C GLN A 104 -5.87 9.49 18.18
N ARG A 105 -5.68 8.62 19.17
CA ARG A 105 -4.39 8.47 19.83
C ARG A 105 -3.41 7.76 18.90
N GLN A 106 -2.39 8.48 18.47
CA GLN A 106 -1.32 7.92 17.63
C GLN A 106 -0.38 7.02 18.45
N LEU A 107 -0.23 5.76 18.03
CA LEU A 107 0.69 4.79 18.62
C LEU A 107 2.02 4.72 17.87
N TRP A 108 1.96 4.86 16.55
CA TRP A 108 3.11 4.76 15.67
C TRP A 108 2.85 5.51 14.38
N GLN A 109 3.90 6.10 13.81
CA GLN A 109 3.85 6.71 12.49
C GLN A 109 5.20 6.53 11.80
N VAL A 110 5.16 6.17 10.53
CA VAL A 110 6.33 6.22 9.66
C VAL A 110 5.94 6.83 8.33
N ARG A 111 6.91 7.44 7.67
CA ARG A 111 6.74 8.05 6.37
C ARG A 111 7.80 7.49 5.43
N ASP A 112 7.37 7.11 4.24
CA ASP A 112 8.27 6.86 3.12
C ASP A 112 8.11 7.93 2.03
N SER A 113 8.72 7.68 0.87
CA SER A 113 8.70 8.59 -0.28
C SER A 113 7.30 8.88 -0.84
N GLN A 114 6.33 8.01 -0.62
CA GLN A 114 5.00 8.06 -1.24
C GLN A 114 3.88 8.11 -0.20
N TYR A 115 3.99 7.34 0.87
CA TYR A 115 2.93 7.16 1.86
C TYR A 115 3.39 7.51 3.27
N THR A 116 2.41 7.95 4.06
CA THR A 116 2.50 8.05 5.51
C THR A 116 1.61 6.95 6.09
N TYR A 117 2.19 6.15 6.97
CA TYR A 117 1.53 5.07 7.69
C TYR A 117 1.35 5.52 9.13
N THR A 118 0.12 5.51 9.61
CA THR A 118 -0.19 5.90 10.99
C THR A 118 -1.01 4.80 11.64
N LEU A 119 -0.53 4.31 12.78
CA LEU A 119 -1.29 3.42 13.64
C LEU A 119 -1.94 4.25 14.76
N THR A 120 -3.26 4.21 14.82
CA THR A 120 -4.05 4.92 15.83
C THR A 120 -4.87 3.96 16.67
N THR A 121 -5.21 4.39 17.88
CA THR A 121 -6.13 3.67 18.78
C THR A 121 -7.24 4.59 19.28
N THR A 122 -8.40 3.99 19.55
CA THR A 122 -9.59 4.66 20.08
C THR A 122 -9.63 4.78 21.61
N ARG A 123 -8.64 4.22 22.33
CA ARG A 123 -8.56 4.22 23.81
C ARG A 123 -7.55 5.20 24.40
#